data_AF-A0A9E5N072-F1
#
_entry.id   AF-A0A9E5N072-F1
#
_cell.length_a   1.000
_cell.length_b   1.000
_cell.length_c   1.000
_cell.angle_alpha   90.00
_cell.angle_beta   90.00
_cell.angle_gamma   90.00
#
_symmetry.space_group_name_H-M   'P 1'
#
loop_
_entity.id
_entity.type
_entity.pdbx_description
1 polymer ?
#
loop_
_entity_poly.entity_id
_entity_poly.type
_entity_poly.pdbx_seq_one_letter_code
_entity_poly.pdbx_strand_id
1 'polypeptide(L)' 'MAQPSRPEIFISAASADLGTCRQAINQALLTLGCVPVEQTVFPPEASSVTEMLRKRIANCHAVIHVAGNI' A
#
# COMPACT_ATOMS: atom_id res chain seq x y z
N MET A 1 1.39 -17.74 22.13
CA MET A 1 2.44 -17.73 21.09
C MET A 1 2.03 -16.67 20.08
N ALA A 2 2.78 -15.57 19.95
CA ALA A 2 2.48 -14.53 18.96
C ALA A 2 2.75 -15.12 17.58
N GLN A 3 1.73 -15.20 16.73
CA GLN A 3 1.93 -15.51 15.31
C GLN A 3 2.89 -14.48 14.72
N PRO A 4 3.88 -14.87 13.90
CA PRO A 4 4.70 -13.88 13.22
C PRO A 4 3.76 -12.99 12.40
N SER A 5 3.69 -11.71 12.76
CA SER A 5 2.87 -10.73 12.05
C SER A 5 3.32 -10.74 10.60
N ARG A 6 2.39 -11.04 9.68
CA ARG A 6 2.67 -10.97 8.26
C ARG A 6 3.07 -9.52 7.93
N PRO A 7 4.18 -9.30 7.22
CA PRO A 7 4.66 -7.95 6.96
C PRO A 7 3.65 -7.19 6.09
N GLU A 8 3.23 -6.04 6.58
CA GLU A 8 2.34 -5.10 5.88
C GLU A 8 3.14 -4.21 4.93
N ILE A 9 2.76 -4.18 3.65
CA ILE A 9 3.48 -3.47 2.59
C ILE A 9 2.55 -2.47 1.93
N PHE A 10 2.88 -1.18 2.03
CA PHE A 10 2.09 -0.12 1.42
C PHE A 10 2.38 -0.01 -0.07
N ILE A 11 1.34 0.04 -0.91
CA ILE A 11 1.50 0.23 -2.36
C ILE A 11 0.98 1.61 -2.74
N SER A 12 1.87 2.47 -3.22
CA SER A 12 1.49 3.74 -3.84
C SER A 12 1.50 3.60 -5.36
N ALA A 13 0.35 3.83 -5.99
CA ALA A 13 0.20 3.93 -7.44
C ALA A 13 -0.72 5.12 -7.73
N ALA A 14 -0.17 6.20 -8.28
CA ALA A 14 -0.86 7.49 -8.39
C ALA A 14 -1.77 7.59 -9.63
N SER A 15 -1.57 6.78 -10.67
CA SER A 15 -2.34 6.82 -11.91
C SER A 15 -3.20 5.58 -12.13
N ALA A 16 -4.35 5.79 -12.78
CA ALA A 16 -5.30 4.72 -13.11
C ALA A 16 -4.69 3.67 -14.06
N ASP A 17 -3.78 4.10 -14.94
CA ASP A 17 -3.07 3.25 -15.91
C ASP A 17 -2.17 2.19 -15.25
N LEU A 18 -1.80 2.39 -13.98
CA LEU A 18 -1.00 1.44 -13.20
C LEU A 18 -1.87 0.41 -12.46
N GLY A 19 -3.18 0.36 -12.71
CA GLY A 19 -4.09 -0.57 -12.05
C GLY A 19 -3.75 -2.06 -12.26
N THR A 20 -3.21 -2.41 -13.44
CA THR A 20 -2.74 -3.78 -13.75
C THR A 20 -1.44 -4.11 -13.00
N CYS A 21 -0.49 -3.17 -12.98
CA CYS A 21 0.74 -3.29 -12.18
C CYS A 21 0.42 -3.45 -10.68
N ARG A 22 -0.53 -2.66 -10.17
CA ARG A 22 -0.97 -2.76 -8.76
C ARG A 22 -1.55 -4.14 -8.44
N GLN A 23 -2.40 -4.68 -9.33
CA GLN A 23 -2.95 -6.04 -9.15
C GLN A 23 -1.85 -7.11 -9.16
N ALA A 24 -0.87 -7.01 -10.07
CA ALA A 24 0.25 -7.94 -10.12
C ALA A 24 1.09 -7.90 -8.84
N ILE A 25 1.37 -6.71 -8.30
CA ILE A 25 2.10 -6.54 -7.04
C ILE A 25 1.31 -7.13 -5.87
N ASN A 26 -0.01 -6.87 -5.79
CA ASN A 26 -0.87 -7.47 -4.78
C ASN A 26 -0.80 -9.00 -4.77
N GLN A 27 -0.94 -9.62 -5.94
CA GLN A 27 -0.86 -11.08 -6.05
C GLN A 27 0.51 -11.59 -5.62
N ALA A 28 1.60 -10.95 -6.06
CA ALA A 28 2.95 -11.34 -5.69
C ALA A 28 3.20 -11.23 -4.17
N LEU A 29 2.75 -10.15 -3.54
CA LEU A 29 2.87 -9.97 -2.08
C LEU A 29 2.11 -11.03 -1.30
N LEU A 30 0.90 -11.37 -1.73
CA LEU A 30 0.12 -12.44 -1.12
C LEU A 30 0.81 -13.80 -1.26
N THR A 31 1.38 -14.10 -2.43
CA THR A 31 2.17 -15.33 -2.66
C THR A 31 3.39 -15.40 -1.74
N LEU A 32 4.02 -14.26 -1.43
CA LEU A 32 5.16 -14.16 -0.51
C LEU A 32 4.74 -14.15 0.97
N GLY A 33 3.44 -14.26 1.28
CA GLY A 33 2.92 -14.22 2.65
C GLY A 33 2.89 -12.82 3.29
N CYS A 34 3.04 -11.77 2.48
CA CYS A 34 2.92 -10.38 2.90
C CYS A 34 1.46 -9.90 2.81
N VAL A 35 1.12 -8.82 3.53
CA VAL A 35 -0.20 -8.18 3.48
C VAL A 35 -0.09 -6.87 2.71
N PRO A 36 -0.68 -6.76 1.50
CA PRO A 36 -0.70 -5.50 0.77
C PRO A 36 -1.66 -4.50 1.44
N VAL A 37 -1.23 -3.25 1.57
CA VAL A 37 -2.02 -2.13 2.11
C VAL A 37 -2.24 -1.10 1.01
N GLU A 38 -3.49 -0.97 0.57
CA GLU A 38 -3.90 -0.03 -0.48
C GLU A 38 -4.65 1.19 0.05
N GLN A 39 -4.53 2.29 -0.68
CA GLN A 39 -5.22 3.55 -0.43
C GLN A 39 -6.54 3.62 -1.21
N THR A 40 -7.49 2.72 -0.93
CA THR A 40 -8.74 2.62 -1.71
C THR A 40 -9.86 3.53 -1.20
N VAL A 41 -9.96 3.78 0.11
CA VAL A 41 -10.94 4.70 0.69
C VAL A 41 -10.33 5.35 1.93
N PHE A 42 -10.26 6.68 1.94
CA PHE A 42 -9.98 7.42 3.16
C PHE A 42 -11.30 7.77 3.84
N PRO A 43 -11.47 7.48 5.14
CA PRO A 43 -12.55 8.10 5.88
C PRO A 43 -12.38 9.63 5.81
N PRO A 44 -13.47 10.41 5.87
CA PRO A 44 -13.39 11.86 5.97
C PRO A 44 -12.69 12.22 7.30
N GLU A 45 -11.38 12.42 7.24
CA GLU A 45 -10.57 12.92 8.34
C GLU A 45 -10.25 14.40 8.11
N ALA A 46 -10.25 15.19 9.18
CA ALA A 46 -9.92 16.63 9.13
C ALA A 46 -8.42 16.90 8.89
N SER A 47 -7.64 15.88 8.52
CA SER A 47 -6.19 15.96 8.35
C SER A 47 -5.81 15.99 6.87
N SER A 48 -4.64 16.54 6.56
CA SER A 48 -4.16 16.59 5.18
C SER A 48 -3.90 15.18 4.63
N VAL A 49 -4.12 14.98 3.32
CA VAL A 49 -3.82 13.70 2.63
C VAL A 49 -2.38 13.25 2.92
N THR A 50 -1.43 14.19 2.93
CA THR A 50 -0.02 13.94 3.26
C THR A 50 0.16 13.35 4.66
N GLU A 51 -0.59 13.84 5.64
CA GLU A 51 -0.50 13.37 7.02
C GLU A 51 -1.14 11.99 7.19
N MET A 52 -2.25 11.74 6.51
CA MET A 52 -2.89 10.41 6.45
C MET A 52 -1.94 9.37 5.81
N LEU A 53 -1.31 9.74 4.70
CA LEU A 53 -0.32 8.91 4.02
C LEU A 53 0.87 8.61 4.92
N ARG A 54 1.43 9.63 5.59
CA ARG A 54 2.55 9.44 6.52
C ARG A 54 2.21 8.47 7.63
N LYS A 55 1.05 8.62 8.28
CA LYS A 55 0.60 7.70 9.34
C LYS A 55 0.51 6.27 8.83
N ARG A 56 -0.04 6.07 7.63
CA ARG A 56 -0.24 4.74 7.06
C ARG A 56 1.05 4.07 6.62
N ILE A 57 1.95 4.84 6.00
CA ILE A 57 3.31 4.39 5.65
C ILE A 57 4.10 4.03 6.91
N ALA A 58 4.02 4.85 7.97
CA ALA A 58 4.72 4.60 9.23
C ALA A 58 4.27 3.32 9.94
N ASN A 59 3.04 2.87 9.73
CA ASN A 59 2.52 1.61 10.25
C ASN A 59 2.87 0.39 9.39
N CYS A 60 3.43 0.60 8.19
CA CYS A 60 3.83 -0.48 7.29
C CYS A 60 5.31 -0.83 7.48
N HIS A 61 5.66 -2.07 7.12
CA HIS A 61 7.03 -2.57 7.18
C HIS A 61 7.85 -2.13 5.96
N ALA A 62 7.20 -1.89 4.82
CA ALA A 62 7.83 -1.35 3.62
C ALA A 62 6.83 -0.59 2.73
N VAL A 63 7.38 0.12 1.74
CA VAL A 63 6.62 0.84 0.71
C VAL A 63 7.09 0.39 -0.68
N ILE A 64 6.13 0.11 -1.56
CA ILE A 64 6.35 -0.07 -2.99
C ILE A 64 5.75 1.14 -3.72
N HIS A 65 6.62 1.92 -4.34
CA HIS A 65 6.21 3.03 -5.21
C HIS A 65 6.25 2.60 -6.66
N VAL A 66 5.08 2.57 -7.30
CA VAL A 66 4.95 2.31 -8.73
C VAL A 66 4.91 3.65 -9.45
N ALA A 67 5.99 3.95 -10.16
CA ALA A 67 6.08 5.12 -11.03
C ALA A 67 6.11 4.66 -12.49
N GLY A 68 5.37 5.36 -13.34
CA GLY A 68 5.37 5.15 -14.79
C GLY A 68 5.27 6.51 -15.49
N ASN A 69 5.85 6.59 -16.69
CA ASN A 69 5.71 7.76 -17.53
C ASN A 69 4.50 7.57 -18.44
N ILE A 70 3.63 8.57 -18.53
CA ILE A 70 2.58 8.64 -19.55
C ILE A 70 3.18 9.03 -20.91
#